data_AF-A0A2A4JNM8-F1
#
_entry.id   AF-A0A2A4JNM8-F1
#
_cell.length_a   1.000
_cell.length_b   1.000
_cell.length_c   1.000
_cell.angle_alpha   90.00
_cell.angle_beta   90.00
_cell.angle_gamma   90.00
#
_symmetry.space_group_name_H-M   'P 1'
#
loop_
_entity.id
_entity.type
_entity.pdbx_description
1 polymer ?
#
loop_
_entity_poly.entity_id
_entity_poly.type
_entity_poly.pdbx_seq_one_letter_code
_entity_poly.pdbx_strand_id
1 'polypeptide(L)'
;MAVDRLIWKIVLDFFVLACAAFPLLALMLWGSPFQRGFFVSDSSIRLPYKEQMISVGTLAGIGFAFMVATILIIEIVRDRQGKGIGEKFLSGCVVPGWVWESYHAIGVFTFGAACQQLTSDLAKYVIGRLRPHFYEV
;
A
#
# COMPACT_ATOMS: atom_id res chain seq x y z
N MET A 1 -3.99 -20.66 -25.63
CA MET A 1 -4.86 -19.46 -25.77
C MET A 1 -5.42 -18.93 -24.44
N ALA A 2 -6.14 -19.71 -23.62
CA ALA A 2 -6.66 -19.20 -22.33
C ALA A 2 -5.57 -18.99 -21.27
N VAL A 3 -4.59 -19.91 -21.20
CA VAL A 3 -3.45 -19.83 -20.29
C VAL A 3 -2.56 -18.62 -20.61
N ASP A 4 -2.28 -18.37 -21.90
CA ASP A 4 -1.49 -17.21 -22.34
C ASP A 4 -2.12 -15.89 -21.91
N ARG A 5 -3.46 -15.79 -21.98
CA ARG A 5 -4.20 -14.61 -21.51
C ARG A 5 -4.14 -14.42 -19.98
N LEU A 6 -4.12 -15.51 -19.21
CA LEU A 6 -4.00 -15.41 -17.74
C LEU A 6 -2.61 -14.95 -17.34
N ILE A 7 -1.57 -15.52 -17.95
CA ILE A 7 -0.18 -15.12 -17.71
C ILE A 7 -0.01 -13.63 -18.05
N TRP A 8 -0.58 -13.19 -19.17
CA TRP A 8 -0.49 -11.79 -19.58
C TRP A 8 -1.19 -10.82 -18.63
N LYS A 9 -2.33 -11.23 -18.04
CA LYS A 9 -2.97 -10.46 -16.97
C LYS A 9 -2.07 -10.32 -15.75
N ILE A 10 -1.48 -11.42 -15.27
CA ILE A 10 -0.58 -11.40 -14.12
C ILE A 10 0.61 -10.47 -14.36
N VAL A 11 1.22 -10.55 -15.56
CA VAL A 11 2.32 -9.64 -15.95
C VAL A 11 1.88 -8.18 -15.93
N LEU A 12 0.68 -7.89 -16.46
CA LEU A 12 0.13 -6.54 -16.47
C LEU A 12 -0.15 -6.03 -15.05
N ASP A 13 -0.69 -6.88 -14.16
CA ASP A 13 -0.95 -6.52 -12.77
C ASP A 13 0.35 -6.14 -12.03
N PHE A 14 1.42 -6.93 -12.21
CA PHE A 14 2.74 -6.60 -11.67
C PHE A 14 3.32 -5.33 -12.28
N PHE A 15 3.15 -5.11 -13.58
CA PHE A 15 3.61 -3.90 -14.26
C PHE A 15 2.91 -2.64 -13.72
N VAL A 16 1.58 -2.70 -13.54
CA VAL A 16 0.79 -1.58 -12.99
C VAL A 16 1.19 -1.30 -11.54
N LEU A 17 1.38 -2.33 -10.73
CA LEU A 17 1.89 -2.18 -9.36
C LEU A 17 3.29 -1.55 -9.34
N ALA A 18 4.18 -1.96 -10.24
CA ALA A 18 5.51 -1.39 -10.35
C ALA A 18 5.47 0.09 -10.74
N CYS A 19 4.59 0.48 -11.66
CA CYS A 19 4.39 1.88 -12.06
C CYS A 19 3.93 2.78 -10.90
N ALA A 20 3.17 2.25 -9.93
CA ALA A 20 2.77 2.98 -8.73
C ALA A 20 3.85 2.95 -7.62
N ALA A 21 4.52 1.81 -7.46
CA ALA A 21 5.55 1.62 -6.42
C ALA A 21 6.86 2.37 -6.75
N PHE A 22 7.23 2.47 -8.03
CA PHE A 22 8.44 3.16 -8.47
C PHE A 22 8.48 4.65 -8.06
N PRO A 23 7.47 5.50 -8.35
CA PRO A 23 7.49 6.89 -7.92
C PRO A 23 7.43 7.03 -6.39
N LEU A 24 6.77 6.09 -5.68
CA LEU A 24 6.77 6.08 -4.23
C LEU A 24 8.18 5.86 -3.68
N LEU A 25 8.89 4.86 -4.21
CA LEU A 25 10.27 4.56 -3.85
C LEU A 25 11.21 5.71 -4.22
N ALA A 26 11.01 6.33 -5.39
CA ALA A 26 11.78 7.48 -5.82
C ALA A 26 11.62 8.69 -4.87
N LEU A 27 10.38 8.98 -4.43
CA LEU A 27 10.12 10.02 -3.43
C LEU A 27 10.75 9.68 -2.07
N MET A 28 10.80 8.41 -1.68
CA MET A 28 11.40 7.99 -0.42
C MET A 28 12.93 8.09 -0.43
N LEU A 29 13.59 7.79 -1.56
CA LEU A 29 15.05 7.77 -1.66
C LEU A 29 15.66 9.11 -2.08
N TRP A 30 14.99 9.85 -2.98
CA TRP A 30 15.54 11.07 -3.60
C TRP A 30 14.67 12.31 -3.38
N GLY A 31 13.48 12.17 -2.79
CA GLY A 31 12.62 13.31 -2.53
C GLY A 31 13.21 14.21 -1.45
N SER A 32 13.32 15.50 -1.74
CA SER A 32 13.49 16.55 -0.73
C SER A 32 12.18 17.34 -0.62
N PRO A 33 11.59 17.50 0.57
CA PRO A 33 10.34 18.25 0.73
C PRO A 33 10.55 19.73 0.41
N PHE A 34 9.52 20.36 -0.14
CA PHE A 34 9.49 21.81 -0.33
C PHE A 34 9.68 22.50 1.03
N GLN A 35 10.66 23.40 1.13
CA GLN A 35 10.90 24.16 2.36
C GLN A 35 10.18 25.50 2.28
N ARG A 36 9.12 25.64 3.10
CA ARG A 36 8.40 26.91 3.27
C ARG A 36 8.95 27.67 4.47
N GLY A 37 8.95 29.01 4.40
CA GLY A 37 9.19 29.87 5.56
C GLY A 37 8.12 29.75 6.65
N PHE A 38 8.45 30.24 7.86
CA PHE A 38 7.56 30.29 9.01
C PHE A 38 7.65 31.63 9.72
N PHE A 39 6.61 31.95 10.51
CA PHE A 39 6.58 33.14 11.34
C PHE A 39 7.14 32.81 12.71
N VAL A 40 8.01 33.68 13.23
CA VAL A 40 8.59 33.52 14.58
C VAL A 40 7.49 33.53 15.65
N SER A 41 6.39 34.26 15.43
CA SER A 41 5.24 34.33 16.34
C SER A 41 4.33 33.09 16.33
N ASP A 42 4.57 32.11 15.45
CA ASP A 42 3.74 30.90 15.37
C ASP A 42 4.02 29.98 16.56
N SER A 43 3.01 29.80 17.42
CA SER A 43 3.08 28.93 18.59
C SER A 43 2.78 27.46 18.25
N SER A 44 2.21 27.17 17.08
CA SER A 44 1.81 25.81 16.68
C SER A 44 3.00 24.88 16.38
N ILE A 45 4.17 25.47 16.15
CA ILE A 45 5.44 24.78 15.83
C ILE A 45 6.42 24.68 17.02
N ARG A 46 5.95 25.00 18.24
CA ARG A 46 6.75 25.04 19.50
C ARG A 46 6.44 23.91 20.49
N LEU A 47 5.70 22.89 20.07
CA LEU A 47 5.34 21.76 20.92
C LEU A 47 6.57 20.85 21.14
N PRO A 48 6.81 20.32 22.35
CA PRO A 48 7.93 19.41 22.55
C PRO A 48 7.82 18.13 21.72
N TYR A 49 8.96 17.64 21.25
CA TYR A 49 9.09 16.37 20.58
C TYR A 49 8.75 15.24 21.54
N LYS A 50 7.94 14.31 21.04
CA LYS A 50 7.63 13.06 21.73
C LYS A 50 8.13 11.92 20.87
N GLU A 51 9.00 11.11 21.45
CA GLU A 51 9.52 9.93 20.78
C GLU A 51 8.40 8.96 20.43
N GLN A 52 8.49 8.39 19.24
CA GLN A 52 7.53 7.42 18.75
C GLN A 52 7.82 6.05 19.38
N MET A 53 6.85 5.50 20.13
CA MET A 53 6.98 4.16 20.72
C MET A 53 6.92 3.04 19.66
N ILE A 54 6.22 3.28 18.55
CA ILE A 54 6.06 2.34 17.43
C ILE A 54 6.47 3.05 16.16
N SER A 55 7.37 2.43 15.38
CA SER A 55 7.80 2.99 14.11
C SER A 55 6.65 3.00 13.10
N VAL A 56 6.62 4.03 12.25
CA VAL A 56 5.61 4.16 11.19
C VAL A 56 5.60 2.94 10.26
N GLY A 57 6.78 2.39 9.94
CA GLY A 57 6.91 1.19 9.12
C GLY A 57 6.32 -0.05 9.78
N THR A 58 6.55 -0.24 11.09
CA THR A 58 5.96 -1.35 11.85
C THR A 58 4.42 -1.25 11.88
N LEU A 59 3.89 -0.05 12.13
CA LEU A 59 2.44 0.16 12.16
C LEU A 59 1.80 -0.12 10.79
N ALA A 60 2.41 0.36 9.71
CA ALA A 60 1.95 0.09 8.35
C ALA A 60 2.00 -1.41 8.02
N GLY A 61 3.09 -2.11 8.38
CA GLY A 61 3.25 -3.53 8.16
C GLY A 61 2.21 -4.39 8.89
N ILE A 62 1.95 -4.10 10.17
CA ILE A 62 0.92 -4.80 10.95
C ILE A 62 -0.48 -4.55 10.36
N GLY A 63 -0.81 -3.30 10.02
CA GLY A 63 -2.09 -2.96 9.42
C GLY A 63 -2.33 -3.65 8.07
N PHE A 64 -1.30 -3.69 7.22
CA PHE A 64 -1.37 -4.39 5.94
C PHE A 64 -1.55 -5.90 6.13
N ALA A 65 -0.77 -6.52 7.03
CA ALA A 65 -0.88 -7.95 7.34
C ALA A 65 -2.27 -8.32 7.87
N PHE A 66 -2.86 -7.47 8.73
CA PHE A 66 -4.21 -7.64 9.25
C PHE A 66 -5.27 -7.65 8.14
N MET A 67 -5.15 -6.73 7.17
CA MET A 67 -6.06 -6.68 6.02
C MET A 67 -5.93 -7.92 5.13
N VAL A 68 -4.70 -8.36 4.84
CA VAL A 68 -4.46 -9.59 4.06
C VAL A 68 -5.05 -10.81 4.78
N ALA A 69 -4.83 -10.95 6.08
CA ALA A 69 -5.40 -12.05 6.86
C ALA A 69 -6.93 -12.06 6.81
N THR A 70 -7.56 -10.89 6.88
CA THR A 70 -9.01 -10.74 6.79
C THR A 70 -9.54 -11.15 5.42
N ILE A 71 -8.87 -10.74 4.33
CA ILE A 71 -9.23 -11.16 2.96
C ILE A 71 -9.14 -12.69 2.83
N LEU A 72 -8.06 -13.30 3.31
CA LEU A 72 -7.90 -14.76 3.26
C LEU A 72 -9.00 -15.49 4.02
N ILE A 73 -9.35 -15.03 5.22
CA ILE A 73 -10.43 -15.63 6.02
C ILE A 73 -11.76 -15.53 5.28
N ILE A 74 -12.09 -14.36 4.71
CA ILE A 74 -13.34 -14.15 3.97
C ILE A 74 -13.41 -15.08 2.76
N GLU A 75 -12.34 -15.18 1.98
CA GLU A 75 -12.31 -16.01 0.78
C GLU A 75 -12.41 -17.50 1.10
N ILE A 76 -11.74 -17.97 2.15
CA ILE A 76 -11.86 -19.36 2.62
C ILE A 76 -13.29 -19.66 3.09
N VAL A 77 -13.92 -18.75 3.83
CA VAL A 77 -15.32 -18.93 4.28
C VAL A 77 -16.27 -18.92 3.09
N ARG A 78 -16.05 -18.05 2.10
CA ARG A 78 -16.87 -17.93 0.89
C ARG A 78 -16.79 -19.20 0.03
N ASP A 79 -15.61 -19.78 -0.09
CA ASP A 79 -15.37 -21.05 -0.77
C ASP A 79 -16.06 -22.23 -0.06
N ARG A 80 -15.95 -22.31 1.27
CA ARG A 80 -16.66 -23.33 2.08
C ARG A 80 -18.18 -23.24 1.99
N GLN A 81 -18.73 -22.06 1.72
CA GLN A 81 -20.17 -21.87 1.49
C GLN A 81 -20.61 -22.26 0.07
N GLY A 82 -19.70 -22.75 -0.78
CA GLY A 82 -19.99 -23.11 -2.17
C GLY A 82 -20.26 -21.89 -3.07
N LYS A 83 -19.92 -20.68 -2.61
CA LYS A 83 -20.05 -19.43 -3.37
C LYS A 83 -18.74 -19.04 -4.07
N GLY A 84 -17.70 -19.85 -3.92
CA GLY A 84 -16.40 -19.66 -4.58
C GLY A 84 -16.48 -19.89 -6.08
N ILE A 85 -15.55 -19.28 -6.83
CA ILE A 85 -15.35 -19.59 -8.24
C ILE A 85 -14.75 -21.00 -8.35
N GLY A 86 -15.13 -21.76 -9.37
CA GLY A 86 -14.51 -23.07 -9.64
C GLY A 86 -13.00 -22.97 -9.90
N GLU A 87 -12.32 -24.11 -9.82
CA GLU A 87 -10.87 -24.20 -10.00
C GLU A 87 -10.42 -23.64 -11.35
N LYS A 88 -9.28 -22.92 -11.36
CA LYS A 88 -8.68 -22.39 -12.59
C LYS A 88 -7.41 -23.14 -12.94
N PHE A 89 -7.29 -23.52 -14.21
CA PHE A 89 -6.08 -24.13 -14.74
C PHE A 89 -5.06 -23.06 -15.11
N LEU A 90 -3.95 -23.02 -14.37
CA LEU A 90 -2.81 -22.15 -14.66
C LEU A 90 -1.59 -23.03 -14.99
N SER A 91 -1.14 -23.01 -16.26
CA SER A 91 0.12 -23.62 -16.69
C SER A 91 0.38 -25.06 -16.20
N GLY A 92 -0.66 -25.91 -16.21
CA GLY A 92 -0.56 -27.31 -15.78
C GLY A 92 -0.81 -27.56 -14.28
N CYS A 93 -0.94 -26.52 -13.46
CA CYS A 93 -1.38 -26.62 -12.07
C CYS A 93 -2.85 -26.19 -11.91
N VAL A 94 -3.60 -26.96 -11.12
CA VAL A 94 -4.96 -26.63 -10.71
C VAL A 94 -4.87 -25.66 -9.53
N VAL A 95 -5.27 -24.41 -9.73
CA VAL A 95 -5.33 -23.41 -8.66
C VAL A 95 -6.74 -23.42 -8.09
N PRO A 96 -6.92 -23.67 -6.78
CA PRO A 96 -8.24 -23.62 -6.16
C PRO A 96 -8.80 -22.20 -6.22
N GLY A 97 -10.12 -22.08 -6.42
CA GLY A 97 -10.78 -20.80 -6.69
C GLY A 97 -10.55 -19.74 -5.62
N TRP A 98 -10.53 -20.14 -4.35
CA TRP A 98 -10.27 -19.23 -3.22
C TRP A 98 -8.89 -18.56 -3.29
N VAL A 99 -7.87 -19.24 -3.82
CA VAL A 99 -6.52 -18.67 -3.99
C VAL A 99 -6.54 -17.62 -5.09
N TRP A 100 -7.23 -17.89 -6.20
CA TRP A 100 -7.35 -16.95 -7.30
C TRP A 100 -8.09 -15.67 -6.88
N GLU A 101 -9.18 -15.83 -6.15
CA GLU A 101 -9.97 -14.70 -5.65
C GLU A 101 -9.21 -13.89 -4.61
N SER A 102 -8.49 -14.57 -3.71
CA SER A 102 -7.59 -13.92 -2.74
C SER A 102 -6.50 -13.12 -3.45
N TYR A 103 -5.87 -13.69 -4.48
CA TYR A 103 -4.87 -12.98 -5.30
C TYR A 103 -5.45 -11.68 -5.89
N HIS A 104 -6.64 -11.75 -6.50
CA HIS A 104 -7.27 -10.58 -7.10
C HIS A 104 -7.61 -9.53 -6.05
N ALA A 105 -8.23 -9.93 -4.93
CA ALA A 105 -8.61 -9.02 -3.85
C ALA A 105 -7.39 -8.34 -3.20
N ILE A 106 -6.33 -9.10 -2.91
CA ILE A 106 -5.08 -8.58 -2.37
C ILE A 106 -4.40 -7.65 -3.39
N GLY A 107 -4.40 -8.01 -4.68
CA GLY A 107 -3.82 -7.18 -5.74
C GLY A 107 -4.47 -5.80 -5.82
N VAL A 108 -5.81 -5.75 -5.88
CA VAL A 108 -6.57 -4.49 -5.91
C VAL A 108 -6.35 -3.67 -4.65
N PHE A 109 -6.37 -4.32 -3.47
CA PHE A 109 -6.11 -3.65 -2.20
C PHE A 109 -4.71 -3.04 -2.14
N THR A 110 -3.68 -3.80 -2.56
CA THR A 110 -2.28 -3.35 -2.56
C THR A 110 -2.08 -2.18 -3.52
N PHE A 111 -2.69 -2.24 -4.69
CA PHE A 111 -2.66 -1.13 -5.65
C PHE A 111 -3.31 0.13 -5.07
N GLY A 112 -4.48 0.01 -4.47
CA GLY A 112 -5.16 1.13 -3.80
C GLY A 112 -4.31 1.73 -2.68
N ALA A 113 -3.70 0.88 -1.85
CA ALA A 113 -2.82 1.30 -0.77
C ALA A 113 -1.58 2.04 -1.31
N ALA A 114 -0.95 1.54 -2.37
CA ALA A 114 0.19 2.19 -3.01
C ALA A 114 -0.19 3.58 -3.56
N CYS A 115 -1.33 3.71 -4.24
CA CYS A 115 -1.84 4.98 -4.74
C CYS A 115 -2.14 5.97 -3.60
N GLN A 116 -2.78 5.51 -2.52
CA GLN A 116 -3.05 6.34 -1.35
C GLN A 116 -1.76 6.83 -0.69
N GLN A 117 -0.78 5.94 -0.52
CA GLN A 117 0.51 6.28 0.06
C GLN A 117 1.27 7.28 -0.82
N LEU A 118 1.32 7.03 -2.13
CA LEU A 118 1.95 7.92 -3.10
C LEU A 118 1.33 9.32 -3.07
N THR A 119 0.01 9.41 -3.05
CA THR A 119 -0.71 10.69 -3.00
C THR A 119 -0.42 11.43 -1.68
N SER A 120 -0.42 10.71 -0.57
CA SER A 120 -0.17 11.27 0.76
C SER A 120 1.26 11.79 0.89
N ASP A 121 2.24 11.05 0.35
CA ASP A 121 3.64 11.44 0.42
C ASP A 121 3.91 12.59 -0.56
N LEU A 122 3.41 12.53 -1.79
CA LEU A 122 3.47 13.65 -2.73
C LEU A 122 2.91 14.94 -2.11
N ALA A 123 1.76 14.86 -1.44
CA ALA A 123 1.19 16.01 -0.75
C ALA A 123 2.11 16.55 0.36
N LYS A 124 2.78 15.69 1.13
CA LYS A 124 3.76 16.13 2.14
C LYS A 124 4.94 16.84 1.49
N TYR A 125 5.45 16.31 0.37
CA TYR A 125 6.57 16.88 -0.39
C TYR A 125 6.21 18.23 -1.01
N VAL A 126 4.99 18.38 -1.55
CA VAL A 126 4.52 19.62 -2.18
C VAL A 126 4.16 20.68 -1.16
N ILE A 127 3.44 20.32 -0.09
CA ILE A 127 2.94 21.29 0.90
C ILE A 127 4.09 21.75 1.82
N GLY A 128 5.00 20.86 2.22
CA GLY A 128 6.16 21.24 3.02
C GLY A 128 5.82 21.76 4.42
N ARG A 129 4.69 21.35 5.00
CA ARG A 129 4.23 21.85 6.29
C ARG A 129 5.16 21.40 7.42
N LEU A 130 5.58 22.36 8.23
CA LEU A 130 6.42 22.14 9.41
C LEU A 130 5.67 21.35 10.50
N ARG A 131 6.41 20.50 11.21
CA ARG A 131 5.87 19.71 12.32
C ARG A 131 5.79 20.55 13.60
N PRO A 132 4.87 20.22 14.52
CA PRO A 132 4.72 20.96 15.76
C PRO A 132 5.96 21.07 16.66
N HIS A 133 6.97 20.22 16.47
CA HIS A 133 8.20 20.17 17.27
C HIS A 133 9.43 20.73 16.54
N PHE A 134 9.22 21.72 15.68
CA PHE A 134 10.26 22.18 14.77
C PHE A 134 11.47 22.82 15.47
N TYR A 135 11.28 23.45 16.64
CA TYR A 135 12.34 24.16 17.37
C TYR A 135 13.22 23.30 18.28
N GLU A 136 12.84 22.04 18.55
CA GLU A 136 13.60 21.17 19.48
C GLU A 136 14.69 20.33 18.81
N VAL A 137 15.05 20.69 17.57
CA VAL A 137 16.07 19.99 16.77
C VAL A 137 17.30 20.86 16.59
#